data_AF-A0A1F0F3W5-F1
#
_entry.id   AF-A0A1F0F3W5-F1
#
_cell.length_a   1.000
_cell.length_b   1.000
_cell.length_c   1.000
_cell.angle_alpha   90.00
_cell.angle_beta   90.00
_cell.angle_gamma   90.00
#
_symmetry.space_group_name_H-M   'P 1'
#
loop_
_entity.id
_entity.type
_entity.pdbx_description
1 polymer ?
#
loop_
_entity_poly.entity_id
_entity_poly.type
_entity_poly.pdbx_seq_one_letter_code
_entity_poly.pdbx_strand_id
1 'polypeptide(L)' 'MTNKRICPICNSKMKQQFIGLLHCKCGISYHRDLGYFKRNENMIFVLERKKIGKKIKQVPVIIYKKDK' A
#
# COMPACT_ATOMS: atom_id res chain seq x y z
N MET A 1 8.36 -16.57 -10.26
CA MET A 1 7.58 -15.34 -10.01
C MET A 1 6.67 -15.57 -8.81
N THR A 2 7.11 -15.17 -7.61
CA THR A 2 6.38 -15.43 -6.35
C THR A 2 5.00 -14.77 -6.38
N ASN A 3 3.96 -15.53 -6.01
CA ASN A 3 2.58 -15.11 -5.84
C ASN A 3 2.44 -14.05 -4.72
N LYS A 4 2.98 -12.84 -4.94
CA LYS A 4 2.90 -11.66 -4.04
C LYS A 4 1.48 -11.14 -3.79
N ARG A 5 0.47 -11.89 -4.26
CA ARG A 5 -0.95 -11.60 -4.12
C ARG A 5 -1.62 -12.48 -3.07
N ILE A 6 -0.89 -13.35 -2.37
CA ILE A 6 -1.44 -14.18 -1.30
C ILE A 6 -0.99 -13.59 0.04
N CYS A 7 -1.94 -13.50 0.98
CA CYS A 7 -1.68 -13.05 2.34
C CYS A 7 -0.92 -14.14 3.12
N PRO A 8 0.20 -13.84 3.79
CA PRO A 8 0.94 -14.83 4.56
C PRO A 8 0.21 -15.31 5.82
N ILE A 9 -0.84 -14.61 6.27
CA ILE A 9 -1.59 -14.97 7.49
C ILE A 9 -2.79 -15.84 7.17
N CYS A 10 -3.72 -15.38 6.34
CA CYS A 10 -4.98 -16.09 6.07
C CYS A 10 -4.99 -16.86 4.75
N ASN A 11 -3.84 -16.91 4.05
CA ASN A 11 -3.65 -17.56 2.75
C ASN A 11 -4.65 -17.12 1.65
N SER A 12 -5.36 -16.01 1.87
CA SER A 12 -6.36 -15.48 0.94
C SER A 12 -5.71 -14.55 -0.07
N LYS A 13 -6.33 -14.45 -1.25
CA LYS A 13 -5.91 -13.51 -2.29
C LYS A 13 -6.13 -12.06 -1.81
N MET A 14 -5.06 -11.29 -1.81
CA MET A 14 -5.07 -9.86 -1.51
C MET A 14 -5.74 -9.10 -2.65
N LYS A 15 -6.43 -8.02 -2.29
CA LYS A 15 -7.06 -7.10 -3.25
C LYS A 15 -6.17 -5.89 -3.44
N GLN A 16 -6.08 -5.40 -4.68
CA GLN A 16 -5.39 -4.14 -4.93
C GLN A 16 -6.26 -2.99 -4.43
N GLN A 17 -5.73 -2.22 -3.48
CA GLN A 17 -6.43 -1.02 -2.97
C GLN A 17 -5.99 0.22 -3.74
N PHE A 18 -4.69 0.36 -4.02
CA PHE A 18 -4.11 1.43 -4.83
C PHE A 18 -3.02 0.88 -5.75
N ILE A 19 -2.48 1.72 -6.64
CA ILE A 19 -1.32 1.35 -7.47
C ILE A 19 -0.17 0.96 -6.54
N GLY A 20 0.32 -0.28 -6.65
CA GLY A 20 1.44 -0.78 -5.84
C GLY A 20 1.10 -1.17 -4.40
N LEU A 21 -0.16 -1.02 -3.95
CA LEU A 21 -0.62 -1.44 -2.62
C LEU A 21 -1.69 -2.53 -2.71
N LEU A 22 -1.38 -3.69 -2.14
CA LEU A 22 -2.32 -4.78 -1.93
C LEU A 22 -2.75 -4.83 -0.47
N HIS A 23 -4.02 -5.14 -0.22
CA HIS A 23 -4.60 -5.22 1.10
C HIS A 23 -5.38 -6.53 1.27
N CYS A 24 -5.23 -7.16 2.43
CA CYS A 24 -6.01 -8.30 2.85
C CYS A 24 -6.99 -7.89 3.94
N LYS A 25 -8.17 -8.54 3.96
CA LYS A 25 -9.20 -8.31 4.99
C LYS A 25 -8.72 -8.56 6.42
N CYS A 26 -7.66 -9.35 6.61
CA CYS A 26 -7.07 -9.60 7.93
C CYS A 26 -6.15 -8.46 8.43
N GLY A 27 -6.04 -7.35 7.70
CA GLY A 27 -5.24 -6.19 8.11
C GLY A 27 -3.79 -6.20 7.63
N ILE A 28 -3.35 -7.25 6.93
CA ILE A 28 -2.03 -7.28 6.28
C ILE A 28 -2.09 -6.59 4.92
N SER A 29 -1.11 -5.73 4.67
CA SER A 29 -0.92 -5.05 3.40
C SER A 29 0.44 -5.42 2.81
N TYR A 30 0.57 -5.30 1.49
CA TYR A 30 1.83 -5.47 0.78
C TYR A 30 2.06 -4.25 -0.10
N HIS A 31 3.23 -3.62 0.03
CA HIS A 31 3.69 -2.56 -0.86
C HIS A 31 4.93 -3.02 -1.62
N ARG A 32 5.09 -2.59 -2.88
CA ARG A 32 6.23 -3.00 -3.71
C ARG A 32 7.58 -2.75 -3.02
N ASP A 33 7.71 -1.59 -2.37
CA ASP A 33 8.98 -1.13 -1.79
C ASP A 33 9.14 -1.49 -0.30
N LEU A 34 8.04 -1.69 0.43
CA LEU A 34 8.08 -1.99 1.88
C LEU A 34 7.90 -3.48 2.19
N GLY A 35 7.41 -4.28 1.23
CA GLY A 35 7.04 -5.67 1.47
C GLY A 35 5.71 -5.80 2.23
N TYR A 36 5.54 -6.90 2.97
CA TYR A 36 4.36 -7.16 3.79
C TYR A 36 4.45 -6.41 5.12
N PHE A 37 3.36 -5.76 5.53
CA PHE A 37 3.28 -5.02 6.80
C PHE A 37 1.87 -5.06 7.38
N LYS A 38 1.77 -4.90 8.70
CA LYS A 38 0.49 -4.76 9.40
C LYS A 38 0.01 -3.33 9.29
N ARG A 39 -1.23 -3.14 8.86
CA ARG A 39 -1.84 -1.80 8.80
C ARG A 39 -2.05 -1.28 10.22
N ASN A 40 -1.62 -0.06 10.47
CA ASN A 40 -1.92 0.68 11.70
C ASN A 40 -2.96 1.77 11.41
N GLU A 41 -3.75 2.15 12.41
CA GLU A 41 -4.76 3.22 12.33
C GLU A 41 -4.15 4.61 12.09
N ASN A 42 -2.87 4.75 12.42
CA ASN A 42 -2.10 5.97 12.16
C ASN A 42 -1.64 6.07 10.70
N MET A 43 -1.73 5.00 9.90
CA MET A 43 -1.35 5.01 8.48
C MET A 43 -2.51 5.50 7.60
N ILE A 44 -2.26 6.56 6.83
CA ILE A 44 -3.16 7.14 5.85
C ILE A 44 -2.58 6.91 4.46
N PHE A 45 -3.32 6.22 3.60
CA PHE A 45 -2.93 5.95 2.22
C PHE A 45 -3.56 7.00 1.31
N VAL A 46 -2.72 7.78 0.63
CA VAL A 46 -3.16 8.84 -0.28
C VAL A 46 -2.51 8.71 -1.65
N LEU A 47 -3.12 9.36 -2.65
CA LEU A 47 -2.53 9.50 -3.97
C LEU A 47 -2.12 10.95 -4.16
N GLU A 48 -0.82 11.19 -4.26
CA GLU A 48 -0.25 12.51 -4.46
C GLU A 48 0.01 12.73 -5.96
N ARG A 49 -0.28 13.92 -6.48
CA ARG A 49 0.06 14.29 -7.85
C ARG A 49 1.43 14.97 -7.85
N LYS A 50 2.44 14.30 -8.40
CA LYS A 50 3.81 14.84 -8.53
C LYS A 50 4.10 15.18 -9.98
N LYS A 51 4.67 16.37 -10.21
CA LYS A 51 5.22 16.76 -11.51
C LYS A 51 6.60 16.12 -11.66
N ILE A 52 6.72 15.15 -12.57
CA ILE A 52 7.98 14.46 -12.88
C ILE A 52 8.34 14.85 -14.31
N GLY A 53 9.31 15.76 -14.44
CA GLY A 53 9.66 16.42 -15.70
C GLY A 53 8.48 17.21 -16.26
N LYS A 54 8.07 16.88 -17.50
CA LYS A 54 6.93 17.53 -18.18
C LYS A 54 5.57 16.87 -17.91
N LYS A 55 5.52 15.76 -17.15
CA LYS A 55 4.28 14.99 -16.90
C LYS A 55 3.84 15.10 -15.45
N ILE A 56 2.52 15.12 -15.22
CA ILE A 56 1.93 14.95 -13.89
C ILE A 56 1.63 13.47 -13.70
N LYS A 57 2.25 12.85 -12.69
CA LYS A 57 2.02 11.45 -12.32
C LYS A 57 1.31 11.37 -10.97
N GLN A 58 0.43 10.39 -10.83
CA GLN A 58 -0.19 10.06 -9.57
C GLN A 58 0.63 8.96 -8.88
N VAL A 59 1.12 9.25 -7.67
CA VAL A 59 1.97 8.34 -6.89
C VAL A 59 1.30 7.97 -5.56
N PRO A 60 1.36 6.70 -5.15
CA PRO A 60 0.91 6.29 -3.82
C PRO A 60 1.86 6.81 -2.75
N VAL A 61 1.31 7.37 -1.68
CA VAL A 61 2.05 7.85 -0.51
C VAL A 61 1.37 7.35 0.75
N ILE A 62 2.18 6.87 1.70
CA ILE A 62 1.73 6.49 3.03
C ILE A 62 2.13 7.63 3.97
N ILE A 63 1.15 8.32 4.52
CA ILE A 63 1.32 9.37 5.51
C ILE A 63 1.02 8.77 6.87
N TYR A 64 1.80 9.14 7.89
CA TYR A 64 1.51 8.79 9.26
C TYR A 64 0.86 9.98 9.94
N LYS A 65 -0.25 9.77 10.66
CA LYS A 65 -0.76 10.77 11.60
C LYS A 65 0.38 11.12 12.54
N LYS A 66 0.79 12.39 12.55
CA LYS A 66 1.64 12.89 13.64
C LYS A 66 0.75 12.89 14.87
N ASP A 67 1.20 12.21 15.92
CA ASP A 67 0.62 12.40 17.25
C ASP A 67 0.74 13.90 17.56
N LYS A 68 -0.41 14.49 17.90
CA LYS A 68 -0.54 15.93 18.19
C LYS A 68 -0.03 16.22 19.59
#